data_AF-A0A2N0P983-F1
#
_entry.id   AF-A0A2N0P983-F1
#
_cell.length_a   1.000
_cell.length_b   1.000
_cell.length_c   1.000
_cell.angle_alpha   90.00
_cell.angle_beta   90.00
_cell.angle_gamma   90.00
#
_symmetry.space_group_name_H-M   'P 1'
#
loop_
_entity.id
_entity.type
_entity.pdbx_description
1 polymer ?
#
loop_
_entity_poly.entity_id
_entity_poly.type
_entity_poly.pdbx_seq_one_letter_code
_entity_poly.pdbx_strand_id
1 'polypeptide(L)'
;MANLVLIKVKQSNKIFGGYSPIGFSSSGESEEGYFVENNGRFYNSSNNFIFSFEHNSDNKYMKISRVVNSYKAIFDNRHCAFDFGMGSLCMSGYTLYVNNYNENYENNLNIRAIYTIAEIETFNVEDFIKK
;
A
#
# COMPACT_ATOMS: atom_id res chain seq x y z
N MET A 1 -9.32 11.10 -2.46
CA MET A 1 -10.28 10.32 -1.65
C MET A 1 -9.51 9.20 -1.00
N ALA A 2 -9.74 8.94 0.29
CA ALA A 2 -8.97 7.92 0.99
C ALA A 2 -9.41 6.52 0.55
N ASN A 3 -8.44 5.62 0.39
CA ASN A 3 -8.68 4.25 -0.02
C ASN A 3 -7.99 3.25 0.90
N LEU A 4 -8.70 2.14 1.15
CA LEU A 4 -8.19 0.96 1.83
C LEU A 4 -8.29 -0.23 0.86
N VAL A 5 -7.22 -1.02 0.76
CA VAL A 5 -7.21 -2.26 -0.02
C VAL A 5 -6.92 -3.44 0.90
N LEU A 6 -7.66 -4.54 0.70
CA LEU A 6 -7.42 -5.84 1.30
C LEU A 6 -7.16 -6.86 0.19
N ILE A 7 -6.15 -7.69 0.39
CA ILE A 7 -5.63 -8.61 -0.63
C ILE A 7 -5.39 -9.96 0.02
N LYS A 8 -6.19 -10.94 -0.37
CA LYS A 8 -5.97 -12.34 0.03
C LYS A 8 -5.09 -13.00 -1.00
N VAL A 9 -4.08 -13.75 -0.56
CA VAL A 9 -3.17 -14.48 -1.45
C VAL A 9 -3.50 -15.97 -1.51
N LYS A 10 -3.16 -16.64 -2.61
CA LYS A 10 -3.37 -18.09 -2.76
C LYS A 10 -2.46 -18.87 -1.82
N GLN A 11 -2.86 -20.12 -1.53
CA GLN A 11 -2.06 -21.13 -0.81
C GLN A 11 -1.64 -20.74 0.62
N SER A 12 -2.20 -19.67 1.17
CA SER A 12 -2.05 -19.30 2.57
C SER A 12 -3.28 -18.54 3.05
N ASN A 13 -3.40 -18.37 4.37
CA ASN A 13 -4.45 -17.53 4.96
C ASN A 13 -3.97 -16.08 5.15
N LYS A 14 -2.89 -15.68 4.46
CA LYS A 14 -2.34 -14.33 4.59
C LYS A 14 -3.24 -13.32 3.89
N ILE A 15 -3.44 -12.20 4.56
CA ILE A 15 -4.08 -11.01 4.01
C ILE A 15 -3.09 -9.87 4.13
N PHE A 16 -2.91 -9.15 3.04
CA PHE A 16 -2.14 -7.90 3.00
C PHE A 16 -3.09 -6.76 2.73
N GLY A 17 -2.68 -5.56 3.11
CA GLY A 17 -3.44 -4.39 2.74
C GLY A 17 -2.64 -3.11 2.90
N GLY A 18 -3.25 -2.05 2.41
CA GLY A 18 -2.67 -0.72 2.44
C GLY A 18 -3.77 0.33 2.52
N TYR A 19 -3.51 1.36 3.30
CA TYR A 19 -4.34 2.54 3.40
C TYR A 19 -3.58 3.75 2.88
N SER A 20 -4.26 4.56 2.06
CA SER A 20 -3.76 5.82 1.57
C SER A 20 -4.85 6.89 1.66
N PRO A 21 -4.65 8.00 2.40
CA PRO A 21 -5.60 9.10 2.46
C PRO A 21 -5.74 9.84 1.12
N ILE A 22 -4.73 9.75 0.26
CA ILE A 22 -4.71 10.34 -1.08
C ILE A 22 -5.16 9.37 -2.18
N GLY A 23 -5.53 8.14 -1.81
CA GLY A 23 -5.88 7.06 -2.74
C GLY A 23 -4.67 6.35 -3.35
N PHE A 24 -4.91 5.47 -4.33
CA PHE A 24 -3.88 4.61 -4.93
C PHE A 24 -3.24 5.16 -6.21
N SER A 25 -3.91 6.12 -6.83
CA SER A 25 -3.42 6.89 -7.98
C SER A 25 -4.02 8.28 -7.88
N SER A 26 -3.25 9.31 -8.23
CA SER A 26 -3.85 10.64 -8.33
C SER A 26 -4.53 10.73 -9.70
N SER A 27 -5.86 10.77 -9.67
CA SER A 27 -6.63 11.44 -10.74
C SER A 27 -6.78 12.94 -10.44
N GLY A 28 -6.16 13.43 -9.37
CA GLY A 28 -6.20 14.82 -8.94
C GLY A 28 -5.26 15.05 -7.78
N GLU A 29 -4.33 16.00 -7.99
CA GLU A 29 -3.85 16.96 -7.01
C GLU A 29 -3.52 16.37 -5.62
N SER A 30 -2.32 15.79 -5.49
CA SER A 30 -1.67 15.76 -4.17
C SER A 30 -1.49 17.21 -3.68
N GLU A 31 -1.64 17.44 -2.38
CA GLU A 31 -1.58 18.77 -1.74
C GLU A 31 -0.30 19.56 -2.06
N GLU A 32 0.79 18.86 -2.43
CA GLU A 32 2.09 19.44 -2.82
C GLU A 32 2.52 19.08 -4.27
N GLY A 33 1.65 18.45 -5.08
CA GLY A 33 2.02 17.95 -6.40
C GLY A 33 2.80 16.61 -6.38
N TYR A 34 3.24 16.16 -7.54
CA TYR A 34 4.05 14.94 -7.69
C TYR A 34 5.43 15.28 -8.25
N PHE A 35 6.42 14.44 -7.96
CA PHE A 35 7.68 14.45 -8.69
C PHE A 35 7.86 13.17 -9.50
N VAL A 36 8.67 13.26 -10.54
CA VAL A 36 8.93 12.17 -11.47
C VAL A 36 10.31 11.59 -11.20
N GLU A 37 10.37 10.29 -10.98
CA GLU A 37 11.59 9.51 -10.83
C GLU A 37 11.30 8.07 -11.28
N ASN A 38 12.30 7.35 -11.79
CA ASN A 38 12.14 5.95 -12.21
C ASN A 38 10.99 5.68 -13.18
N ASN A 39 10.72 6.62 -14.09
CA ASN A 39 9.61 6.59 -15.07
C ASN A 39 8.21 6.49 -14.45
N GLY A 40 8.04 6.88 -13.19
CA GLY A 40 6.74 6.99 -12.52
C GLY A 40 6.61 8.29 -11.74
N ARG A 41 5.46 8.46 -11.08
CA ARG A 41 5.16 9.62 -10.25
C ARG A 41 5.14 9.22 -8.79
N PHE A 42 5.76 10.02 -7.94
CA PHE A 42 5.65 9.89 -6.50
C PHE A 42 4.71 10.93 -5.93
N TYR A 43 3.77 10.47 -5.09
CA TYR A 43 2.86 11.35 -4.37
C TYR A 43 3.19 11.37 -2.89
N ASN A 44 3.22 12.58 -2.34
CA ASN A 44 3.43 12.81 -0.92
C ASN A 44 2.20 12.41 -0.11
N SER A 45 2.39 11.61 0.94
CA SER A 45 1.45 11.53 2.05
C SER A 45 2.13 10.97 3.30
N SER A 46 1.81 11.53 4.47
CA SER A 46 2.41 11.14 5.75
C SER A 46 1.58 10.13 6.54
N ASN A 47 0.34 9.87 6.14
CA ASN A 47 -0.59 9.01 6.89
C ASN A 47 -0.86 7.67 6.19
N ASN A 48 0.01 7.26 5.26
CA ASN A 48 -0.07 5.96 4.64
C ASN A 48 0.44 4.87 5.58
N PHE A 49 -0.16 3.70 5.48
CA PHE A 49 0.35 2.50 6.13
C PHE A 49 0.00 1.26 5.31
N ILE A 50 0.86 0.25 5.43
CA ILE A 50 0.62 -1.09 4.92
C ILE A 50 0.54 -2.06 6.10
N PHE A 51 -0.18 -3.16 5.94
CA PHE A 51 -0.36 -4.14 7.00
C PHE A 51 -0.42 -5.57 6.48
N SER A 52 -0.21 -6.52 7.38
CA SER A 52 -0.44 -7.95 7.14
C SER A 52 -1.13 -8.64 8.31
N PHE A 53 -1.98 -9.61 7.96
CA PHE A 53 -2.47 -10.67 8.83
C PHE A 53 -1.87 -11.98 8.32
N GLU A 54 -1.13 -12.70 9.15
CA GLU A 54 -0.38 -13.89 8.74
C GLU A 54 -0.94 -15.21 9.31
N HIS A 55 -1.76 -15.14 10.36
CA HIS A 55 -2.41 -16.26 11.03
C HIS A 55 -3.89 -16.03 11.30
N ASN A 56 -4.64 -17.12 11.49
CA ASN A 56 -6.10 -17.12 11.66
C ASN A 56 -6.59 -16.40 12.94
N SER A 57 -5.69 -16.04 13.86
CA SER A 57 -5.99 -15.37 15.15
C SER A 57 -5.42 -13.95 15.24
N ASP A 58 -5.07 -13.33 14.11
CA ASP A 58 -4.21 -12.13 14.06
C ASP A 58 -4.89 -10.78 14.29
N ASN A 59 -6.10 -10.75 14.86
CA ASN A 59 -6.64 -9.50 15.40
C ASN A 59 -5.78 -8.93 16.54
N LYS A 60 -4.84 -9.71 17.11
CA LYS A 60 -3.82 -9.25 18.08
C LYS A 60 -2.41 -9.07 17.52
N TYR A 61 -2.08 -9.64 16.36
CA TYR A 61 -0.71 -9.69 15.81
C TYR A 61 -0.57 -9.06 14.43
N MET A 62 -1.57 -8.28 14.01
CA MET A 62 -1.47 -7.47 12.81
C MET A 62 -0.18 -6.66 12.82
N LYS A 63 0.64 -6.84 11.78
CA LYS A 63 1.82 -6.01 11.57
C LYS A 63 1.40 -4.80 10.77
N ILE A 64 1.77 -3.62 11.22
CA ILE A 64 1.58 -2.36 10.49
C ILE A 64 2.94 -1.75 10.24
N SER A 65 3.19 -1.35 9.00
CA SER A 65 4.31 -0.50 8.62
C SER A 65 3.78 0.84 8.14
N ARG A 66 4.17 1.92 8.80
CA ARG A 66 3.84 3.29 8.38
C ARG A 66 4.85 3.81 7.36
N VAL A 67 4.44 4.79 6.57
CA VAL A 67 5.36 5.50 5.67
C VAL A 67 6.45 6.21 6.50
N VAL A 68 7.70 6.07 6.07
CA VAL A 68 8.88 6.76 6.64
C VAL A 68 9.30 7.92 5.75
N ASN A 69 9.27 7.70 4.43
CA ASN A 69 9.54 8.74 3.45
C ASN A 69 8.22 9.20 2.82
N SER A 70 7.61 10.24 3.40
CA SER A 70 6.31 10.76 2.98
C SER A 70 6.28 11.15 1.51
N TYR A 71 7.37 11.69 0.96
CA TYR A 71 7.48 12.05 -0.46
C TYR A 71 7.34 10.86 -1.40
N LYS A 72 7.66 9.64 -0.93
CA LYS A 72 7.58 8.40 -1.71
C LYS A 72 6.47 7.47 -1.20
N ALA A 73 5.36 8.02 -0.71
CA ALA A 73 4.28 7.24 -0.13
C ALA A 73 3.57 6.35 -1.15
N ILE A 74 3.18 6.90 -2.30
CA ILE A 74 2.55 6.19 -3.42
C ILE A 74 3.37 6.39 -4.67
N PHE A 75 3.65 5.30 -5.38
CA PHE A 75 4.34 5.30 -6.67
C PHE A 75 3.35 4.94 -7.80
N ASP A 76 2.96 5.92 -8.59
CA ASP A 76 2.08 5.71 -9.74
C ASP A 76 2.91 5.45 -10.99
N ASN A 77 2.82 4.21 -11.46
CA ASN A 77 3.45 3.76 -12.68
C ASN A 77 2.45 2.92 -13.50
N ARG A 78 2.68 2.83 -14.80
CA ARG A 78 1.76 2.17 -15.73
C ARG A 78 1.66 0.65 -15.57
N HIS A 79 2.48 0.04 -14.71
CA HIS A 79 2.59 -1.42 -14.55
C HIS A 79 1.93 -1.94 -13.27
N CYS A 80 1.73 -1.09 -12.25
CA CYS A 80 1.05 -1.47 -11.01
C CYS A 80 -0.38 -0.88 -11.00
N ALA A 81 -1.34 -1.62 -10.45
CA ALA A 81 -2.66 -1.09 -10.12
C ALA A 81 -2.59 -0.12 -8.93
N PHE A 82 -1.69 -0.41 -7.99
CA PHE A 82 -1.27 0.45 -6.89
C PHE A 82 0.15 0.04 -6.47
N ASP A 83 0.90 0.98 -5.92
CA ASP A 83 2.22 0.73 -5.37
C ASP A 83 2.49 1.66 -4.19
N PHE A 84 2.58 1.07 -2.99
CA PHE A 84 3.03 1.74 -1.78
C PHE A 84 4.55 1.68 -1.72
N GLY A 85 5.20 2.84 -1.69
CA GLY A 85 6.63 2.91 -1.37
C GLY A 85 7.59 2.44 -2.46
N MET A 86 7.14 2.28 -3.70
CA MET A 86 7.92 1.67 -4.80
C MET A 86 8.34 0.25 -4.44
N GLY A 87 7.36 -0.62 -4.19
CA GLY A 87 7.52 -2.05 -3.97
C GLY A 87 7.28 -2.52 -2.54
N SER A 88 7.10 -1.62 -1.56
CA SER A 88 6.75 -2.03 -0.19
C SER A 88 5.46 -2.84 -0.17
N LEU A 89 4.50 -2.46 -1.02
CA LEU A 89 3.33 -3.26 -1.41
C LEU A 89 2.85 -2.82 -2.81
N CYS A 90 3.12 -3.61 -3.88
CA CYS A 90 2.58 -3.34 -5.23
C CYS A 90 1.79 -4.52 -5.77
N MET A 91 0.69 -4.22 -6.46
CA MET A 91 -0.03 -5.17 -7.31
C MET A 91 0.27 -4.92 -8.78
N SER A 92 0.73 -5.95 -9.49
CA SER A 92 0.83 -5.95 -10.96
C SER A 92 0.15 -7.18 -11.53
N GLY A 93 -0.93 -6.98 -12.30
CA GLY A 93 -1.79 -8.07 -12.77
C GLY A 93 -2.35 -8.88 -11.60
N TYR A 94 -2.13 -10.21 -11.60
CA TYR A 94 -2.55 -11.11 -10.52
C TYR A 94 -1.46 -11.35 -9.46
N THR A 95 -0.41 -10.53 -9.47
CA THR A 95 0.76 -10.70 -8.61
C THR A 95 0.84 -9.59 -7.56
N LEU A 96 1.06 -9.98 -6.31
CA LEU A 96 1.35 -9.08 -5.20
C LEU A 96 2.84 -9.15 -4.84
N TYR A 97 3.51 -8.02 -4.87
CA TYR A 97 4.88 -7.84 -4.40
C TYR A 97 4.85 -7.20 -3.01
N VAL A 98 5.50 -7.85 -2.05
CA VAL A 98 5.69 -7.34 -0.69
C VAL A 98 7.20 -7.29 -0.45
N ASN A 99 7.82 -6.15 -0.72
CA ASN A 99 9.27 -5.98 -0.65
C ASN A 99 9.66 -4.52 -0.34
N ASN A 100 9.86 -4.21 0.94
CA ASN A 100 10.24 -2.88 1.39
C ASN A 100 11.74 -2.54 1.17
N TYR A 101 12.31 -2.90 0.01
CA TYR A 101 13.73 -2.71 -0.30
C TYR A 101 14.17 -1.24 -0.33
N ASN A 102 13.28 -0.34 -0.76
CA ASN A 102 13.56 1.10 -0.81
C ASN A 102 13.39 1.80 0.55
N GLU A 103 12.94 1.08 1.58
CA GLU A 103 12.79 1.57 2.96
C GLU A 103 11.92 2.84 3.08
N ASN A 104 11.01 3.06 2.13
CA ASN A 104 10.07 4.19 2.18
C ASN A 104 8.97 3.98 3.24
N TYR A 105 8.83 2.76 3.76
CA TYR A 105 7.95 2.39 4.87
C TYR A 105 8.79 1.74 5.99
N GLU A 106 8.24 1.67 7.20
CA GLU A 106 8.81 0.89 8.29
C GLU A 106 8.95 -0.58 7.86
N ASN A 107 9.96 -1.30 8.35
CA ASN A 107 10.13 -2.72 8.01
C ASN A 107 9.43 -3.69 8.98
N ASN A 108 8.28 -3.29 9.55
CA ASN A 108 7.55 -4.10 10.53
C ASN A 108 6.91 -5.36 9.92
N LEU A 109 6.49 -5.30 8.65
CA LEU A 109 6.06 -6.50 7.91
C LEU A 109 7.20 -7.52 7.86
N ASN A 110 8.44 -7.06 7.60
CA ASN A 110 9.66 -7.85 7.46
C ASN A 110 9.49 -9.03 6.48
N ILE A 111 8.93 -8.75 5.31
CA ILE A 111 8.64 -9.73 4.26
C ILE A 111 9.32 -9.27 2.97
N ARG A 112 9.93 -10.24 2.27
CA ARG A 112 10.41 -10.10 0.90
C ARG A 112 9.88 -11.28 0.08
N ALA A 113 8.69 -11.12 -0.48
CA ALA A 113 7.98 -12.19 -1.15
C ALA A 113 7.12 -11.71 -2.31
N ILE A 114 6.81 -12.66 -3.19
CA ILE A 114 5.89 -12.49 -4.31
C ILE A 114 4.78 -13.52 -4.12
N TYR A 115 3.54 -13.07 -4.24
CA TYR A 115 2.36 -13.91 -4.08
C TYR A 115 1.43 -13.82 -5.29
N THR A 116 0.69 -14.90 -5.54
CA THR A 116 -0.45 -14.86 -6.46
C THR A 116 -1.69 -14.44 -5.69
N ILE A 117 -2.40 -13.43 -6.21
CA ILE A 117 -3.63 -12.89 -5.61
C ILE A 117 -4.76 -13.91 -5.79
N ALA A 118 -5.52 -14.13 -4.71
CA ALA A 118 -6.75 -14.90 -4.72
C ALA A 118 -7.98 -13.98 -4.83
N GLU A 119 -7.97 -12.88 -4.10
CA GLU A 119 -9.09 -11.95 -3.97
C GLU A 119 -8.58 -10.56 -3.58
N ILE A 120 -9.29 -9.53 -4.05
CA ILE A 120 -9.02 -8.13 -3.74
C ILE A 120 -10.34 -7.41 -3.43
N GLU A 121 -10.32 -6.63 -2.36
CA GLU A 121 -11.40 -5.72 -1.99
C GLU A 121 -10.84 -4.32 -1.79
N THR A 122 -11.58 -3.32 -2.27
CA THR A 122 -11.20 -1.91 -2.15
C THR A 122 -12.34 -1.11 -1.57
N PHE A 123 -12.02 -0.23 -0.62
CA PHE A 123 -12.99 0.57 0.09
C PHE A 123 -12.61 2.05 -0.05
N ASN A 124 -13.59 2.89 -0.33
CA ASN A 124 -13.47 4.33 -0.12
C ASN A 124 -13.67 4.60 1.38
N VAL A 125 -12.76 5.35 1.96
CA VAL A 125 -12.82 5.74 3.37
C VAL A 125 -13.21 7.22 3.42
N GLU A 126 -14.32 7.51 4.08
CA GLU A 126 -14.77 8.87 4.35
C GLU A 126 -14.61 9.16 5.84
N ASP A 127 -13.86 10.21 6.17
CA ASP A 127 -13.74 10.67 7.55
C ASP A 127 -15.01 11.43 7.93
N PHE A 128 -15.89 10.77 8.70
CA PHE A 128 -17.10 11.40 9.25
C PHE A 128 -16.86 12.10 10.59
N ILE A 129 -15.62 12.17 11.08
CA ILE A 129 -15.32 12.87 12.33
C ILE A 129 -15.35 14.38 12.07
N LYS A 130 -16.54 14.97 12.25
CA LYS A 130 -16.68 16.42 12.45
C LYS A 130 -15.87 16.80 13.69
N LYS A 131 -14.84 17.62 13.50
CA LYS A 131 -14.27 18.43 14.59
C LYS A 131 -15.32 19.38 15.14
#